data_AF-A0A5C7V674-F1
#
_entry.id   AF-A0A5C7V674-F1
#
_cell.length_a   1.000
_cell.length_b   1.000
_cell.length_c   1.000
_cell.angle_alpha   90.00
_cell.angle_beta   90.00
_cell.angle_gamma   90.00
#
_symmetry.space_group_name_H-M   'P 1'
#
loop_
_entity.id
_entity.type
_entity.pdbx_description
1 polymer ?
#
loop_
_entity_poly.entity_id
_entity_poly.type
_entity_poly.pdbx_seq_one_letter_code
_entity_poly.pdbx_strand_id
1 'polypeptide(L)' 'NIGAFMHNLFRQGAFQGSTPREAYFVKCDKETTTQNDINSGIVNIVVGFAPLKPAEFVIIKLQQMAGQIEV' A
#
# COMPACT_ATOMS: atom_id res chain seq x y z
N ASN A 1 -8.78 -6.80 -0.30
CA ASN A 1 -7.48 -6.74 0.42
C ASN A 1 -6.41 -6.23 -0.54
N ILE A 2 -5.65 -5.20 -0.15
CA ILE A 2 -4.64 -4.52 -0.97
C ILE A 2 -3.54 -5.47 -1.45
N GLY A 3 -3.12 -6.44 -0.63
CA GLY A 3 -2.11 -7.41 -1.04
C GLY A 3 -2.55 -8.26 -2.25
N ALA A 4 -3.81 -8.71 -2.27
CA ALA A 4 -4.36 -9.47 -3.39
C ALA A 4 -4.50 -8.61 -4.65
N PHE A 5 -4.83 -7.33 -4.51
CA PHE A 5 -4.90 -6.39 -5.64
C PHE A 5 -3.52 -6.16 -6.26
N MET A 6 -2.51 -5.85 -5.44
CA MET A 6 -1.13 -5.69 -5.91
C MET A 6 -0.58 -6.98 -6.55
N HIS A 7 -0.90 -8.14 -5.99
CA HIS A 7 -0.48 -9.42 -6.59
C HIS A 7 -1.10 -9.64 -7.98
N ASN A 8 -2.36 -9.25 -8.19
CA ASN A 8 -2.99 -9.35 -9.52
C ASN A 8 -2.34 -8.41 -10.53
N LEU A 9 -2.02 -7.17 -10.14
CA LEU A 9 -1.30 -6.23 -11.00
C LEU A 9 0.11 -6.73 -11.35
N PHE A 10 0.81 -7.35 -10.41
CA PHE A 10 2.09 -8.02 -10.68
C PHE A 10 1.93 -9.12 -11.74
N ARG A 11 0.92 -9.98 -11.62
CA ARG A 11 0.64 -11.05 -12.60
C ARG A 11 0.27 -10.51 -13.99
N GLN A 12 -0.27 -9.30 -14.06
CA GLN A 12 -0.59 -8.61 -15.31
C GLN A 12 0.63 -7.91 -15.93
N GLY A 13 1.80 -7.96 -15.27
CA GLY A 13 3.00 -7.29 -15.73
C GLY A 13 2.91 -5.77 -15.60
N ALA A 14 2.30 -5.26 -14.52
CA ALA A 14 2.24 -3.84 -14.23
C ALA A 14 3.49 -3.30 -13.50
N PHE A 15 4.28 -4.19 -12.88
CA PHE A 15 5.43 -3.84 -12.06
C PHE A 15 6.73 -4.46 -12.60
N GLN A 16 7.84 -3.79 -12.34
CA GLN A 16 9.19 -4.26 -12.63
C GLN A 16 9.66 -5.19 -11.50
N GLY A 17 10.34 -6.29 -11.85
CA GLY A 17 10.90 -7.24 -10.88
C GLY A 17 10.47 -8.68 -11.19
N SER A 18 11.35 -9.64 -10.93
CA SER A 18 11.09 -11.06 -11.21
C SER A 18 10.26 -11.73 -10.11
N THR A 19 10.28 -11.17 -8.89
CA THR A 19 9.52 -11.68 -7.75
C THR A 19 8.57 -10.61 -7.19
N PRO A 20 7.44 -11.01 -6.57
CA PRO A 20 6.52 -10.06 -5.94
C PRO A 20 7.18 -9.15 -4.90
N ARG A 21 8.19 -9.66 -4.18
CA ARG A 21 8.93 -8.91 -3.14
C ARG A 21 9.80 -7.80 -3.72
N GLU A 22 10.26 -7.96 -4.96
CA GLU A 22 11.01 -6.92 -5.69
C GLU A 22 10.05 -5.93 -6.36
N ALA A 23 8.86 -6.39 -6.75
CA ALA A 23 7.89 -5.60 -7.49
C ALA A 23 7.06 -4.65 -6.63
N TYR A 24 6.67 -5.08 -5.43
CA TYR A 24 5.87 -4.26 -4.52
C TYR A 24 6.00 -4.72 -3.06
N PHE A 25 5.62 -3.83 -2.15
CA PHE A 25 5.35 -4.16 -0.76
C PHE A 25 4.12 -3.41 -0.25
N VAL A 26 3.44 -4.01 0.73
CA VAL A 26 2.32 -3.42 1.45
C VAL A 26 2.63 -3.59 2.93
N LYS A 27 2.70 -2.48 3.66
CA LYS A 27 3.00 -2.45 5.09
C LYS A 27 1.84 -1.81 5.85
N CYS A 28 1.35 -2.50 6.86
CA CYS A 28 0.27 -2.06 7.74
C CYS A 28 0.47 -2.73 9.10
N ASP A 29 1.27 -2.11 9.95
CA ASP A 29 1.63 -2.62 11.27
C ASP A 29 1.90 -1.46 12.24
N LYS A 30 2.42 -1.76 13.43
CA LYS A 30 2.67 -0.77 14.49
C LYS A 30 3.72 0.28 14.12
N GLU A 31 4.56 0.01 13.13
CA GLU A 31 5.52 0.97 12.60
C GLU A 31 4.84 1.98 11.66
N THR A 32 3.75 1.60 10.98
CA THR A 32 3.01 2.52 10.10
C THR A 32 1.87 3.21 10.82
N THR A 33 1.24 2.53 11.78
CA THR A 33 0.08 3.02 12.55
C THR A 33 0.41 3.04 14.03
N THR A 34 0.54 4.23 14.61
CA THR A 34 0.86 4.42 16.03
C THR A 34 -0.37 4.20 16.91
N GLN A 35 -0.18 4.07 18.23
CA GLN A 35 -1.31 3.95 19.15
C GLN A 35 -2.22 5.19 19.14
N ASN A 36 -1.67 6.38 18.92
CA ASN A 36 -2.47 7.59 18.77
C ASN A 36 -3.32 7.58 17.50
N ASP A 37 -2.79 7.04 16.39
CA ASP A 37 -3.55 6.85 15.16
C ASP A 37 -4.72 5.91 15.40
N ILE A 38 -4.48 4.75 16.04
CA ILE A 38 -5.52 3.78 16.39
C ILE A 38 -6.60 4.42 17.26
N ASN A 39 -6.21 5.17 18.29
CA ASN A 39 -7.16 5.86 19.18
C ASN A 39 -7.98 6.92 18.44
N SER A 40 -7.44 7.49 17.37
CA SER A 40 -8.12 8.45 16.49
C SER A 40 -8.89 7.78 15.34
N GLY A 41 -8.95 6.44 15.31
CA GLY A 41 -9.59 5.68 14.25
C GLY A 41 -8.85 5.73 12.92
N ILE A 42 -7.58 6.10 12.92
CA ILE A 42 -6.74 6.26 11.72
C ILE A 42 -5.97 4.96 11.46
N VAL A 43 -6.04 4.48 10.21
CA VAL A 43 -5.21 3.37 9.71
C VAL A 43 -4.29 3.86 8.62
N ASN A 44 -2.99 3.63 8.79
CA ASN A 44 -1.94 4.04 7.85
C ASN A 44 -1.42 2.82 7.09
N ILE A 45 -1.69 2.79 5.79
CA ILE A 45 -1.22 1.73 4.89
C ILE A 45 -0.16 2.33 3.96
N VAL A 46 1.02 1.73 3.96
CA VAL A 46 2.13 2.14 3.10
C VAL A 46 2.28 1.12 1.98
N VAL A 47 2.14 1.58 0.75
CA VAL A 47 2.33 0.78 -0.46
C VAL A 47 3.47 1.37 -1.26
N GLY A 48 4.47 0.55 -1.59
CA GLY A 48 5.51 0.89 -2.55
C GLY A 48 5.54 -0.14 -3.67
N PHE A 49 5.71 0.32 -4.91
CA PHE A 49 5.84 -0.55 -6.07
C PHE A 49 6.77 0.06 -7.13
N ALA A 50 7.36 -0.79 -7.97
CA ALA A 50 8.25 -0.39 -9.05
C ALA A 50 7.52 -0.44 -10.40
N PRO A 51 7.21 0.69 -11.06
CA PRO A 51 6.56 0.69 -12.38
C PRO A 51 7.55 0.37 -13.53
N LEU A 52 7.03 -0.14 -14.65
CA LEU A 52 7.81 -0.64 -15.79
C LEU A 52 8.43 0.44 -16.73
N LYS A 53 8.15 1.74 -16.55
CA LYS A 53 8.62 2.84 -17.42
C LYS A 53 8.79 4.17 -16.65
N PRO A 54 9.71 5.04 -17.10
CA PRO A 54 11.02 5.21 -16.48
C PRO A 54 10.99 5.87 -15.08
N ALA A 55 11.64 5.19 -14.13
CA ALA A 55 12.34 5.72 -12.95
C ALA A 55 11.56 6.52 -11.90
N GLU A 56 10.38 6.07 -11.47
CA GLU A 56 9.71 6.67 -10.30
C GLU A 56 9.19 5.59 -9.34
N PHE A 57 9.74 5.54 -8.12
CA PHE A 57 9.13 4.79 -7.03
C PHE A 57 7.88 5.55 -6.57
N VAL A 58 6.71 4.96 -6.78
CA VAL A 58 5.45 5.54 -6.31
C VAL A 58 5.15 4.97 -4.92
N ILE A 59 5.18 5.85 -3.92
CA ILE A 59 4.77 5.52 -2.56
C ILE A 59 3.39 6.11 -2.33
N ILE A 60 2.40 5.25 -2.13
CA ILE A 60 1.03 5.67 -1.79
C ILE A 60 0.84 5.41 -0.30
N LYS A 61 0.70 6.49 0.47
CA LYS A 61 0.27 6.45 1.87
C LYS A 61 -1.23 6.71 1.92
N LEU A 62 -1.99 5.66 2.24
CA LEU A 62 -3.44 5.77 2.42
C LEU A 62 -3.71 5.92 3.92
N GLN A 63 -4.41 7.01 4.28
CA GLN A 63 -4.92 7.23 5.63
C GLN A 63 -6.43 7.07 5.58
N GLN A 64 -6.96 6.07 6.27
CA GLN A 64 -8.41 5.86 6.37
C GLN A 64 -8.87 6.18 7.79
N MET A 65 -9.86 7.05 7.91
CA MET A 65 -10.53 7.37 9.18
C MET A 65 -11.75 6.45 9.34
N ALA A 66 -11.77 5.67 10.42
CA ALA A 66 -12.91 4.84 10.78
C ALA A 66 -14.07 5.73 11.21
N GLY A 67 -15.20 5.68 10.49
CA GLY A 67 -16.44 6.36 10.86
C GLY A 67 -16.90 7.50 9.94
N GLN A 68 -16.15 7.84 8.88
CA GLN A 68 -16.65 8.76 7.86
C GLN A 68 -17.40 7.97 6.78
N ILE A 69 -18.67 7.69 7.06
CA ILE A 69 -19.64 7.34 6.02
C ILE A 69 -19.98 8.67 5.34
N GLU A 70 -19.51 8.87 4.11
CA GLU A 70 -20.11 9.90 3.26
C GLU A 70 -21.56 9.45 2.99
N VAL A 71 -22.51 10.23 3.48
CA VAL A 71 -23.94 10.13 3.16
C VAL A 71 -24.18 10.72 1.78
#